data_AF-A0A254NQN5-F1
#
_entry.id   AF-A0A254NQN5-F1
#
_cell.length_a   1.000
_cell.length_b   1.000
_cell.length_c   1.000
_cell.angle_alpha   90.00
_cell.angle_beta   90.00
_cell.angle_gamma   90.00
#
_symmetry.space_group_name_H-M   'P 1'
#
loop_
_entity.id
_entity.type
_entity.pdbx_description
1 polymer ?
#
loop_
_entity_poly.entity_id
_entity_poly.type
_entity_poly.pdbx_seq_one_letter_code
_entity_poly.pdbx_strand_id
1 'polypeptide(L)'
;MKVNKHVVIVMFLFCIIFFSTALLLEFSNVLPKESHKDFYLNFSIGLFASSLLVLVPSIVQYTNEKRKYYVAMYRILNYLLYDTLKIISIMNEYSKNEDISKYFESIKLQYNDLISEYSLFTKFFRLSSRDKLIESVISETYKFMKLQSHLASYRISLMNESISMLEYKEAFDSITEVLIKEYKPDFENYRKMIDEDMKNIIKDKEFKKYY
;
A
#
# COMPACT_ATOMS: atom_id res chain seq x y z
N MET A 1 7.98 -9.04 9.02
CA MET A 1 9.36 -8.75 9.47
C MET A 1 10.24 -8.77 8.23
N LYS A 2 11.31 -7.97 8.13
CA LYS A 2 12.51 -8.49 7.45
C LYS A 2 13.08 -9.55 8.39
N VAL A 3 12.48 -10.76 8.41
CA VAL A 3 13.06 -11.87 9.18
C VAL A 3 14.37 -12.11 8.48
N ASN A 4 15.47 -11.78 9.17
CA ASN A 4 16.78 -11.94 8.60
C ASN A 4 16.92 -13.42 8.19
N LYS A 5 17.19 -13.69 6.91
CA LYS A 5 17.25 -15.07 6.37
C LYS A 5 18.11 -15.98 7.26
N HIS A 6 19.14 -15.43 7.88
CA HIS A 6 20.01 -16.11 8.83
C HIS A 6 19.27 -16.68 10.06
N VAL A 7 18.28 -15.99 10.61
CA VAL A 7 17.51 -16.46 11.77
C VAL A 7 16.65 -17.67 11.40
N VAL A 8 16.04 -17.66 10.20
CA VAL A 8 15.25 -18.79 9.70
C VAL A 8 16.15 -20.01 9.47
N ILE A 9 17.34 -19.81 8.88
CA ILE A 9 18.30 -20.88 8.63
C ILE A 9 18.79 -21.50 9.95
N VAL A 10 19.11 -20.67 10.94
CA VAL A 10 19.57 -21.16 12.25
C VAL A 10 18.47 -21.92 12.99
N MET A 11 17.22 -21.42 13.01
CA MET A 11 16.11 -22.16 13.61
C MET A 11 15.83 -23.47 12.88
N PHE A 12 15.93 -23.50 11.55
CA PHE A 12 15.74 -24.72 10.77
C PHE A 12 16.79 -25.79 11.11
N LEU A 13 18.07 -25.40 11.22
CA LEU A 13 19.15 -26.31 11.64
C LEU A 13 18.93 -26.83 13.07
N PHE A 14 18.50 -25.94 13.99
CA PHE A 14 18.20 -26.32 15.35
C PHE A 14 17.05 -27.35 15.39
N CYS A 15 15.98 -27.14 14.63
CA CYS A 15 14.88 -28.09 14.52
C CYS A 15 15.32 -29.46 13.98
N ILE A 16 16.20 -29.50 12.98
CA ILE A 16 16.72 -30.76 12.43
C ILE A 16 17.52 -31.54 13.48
N ILE A 17 18.38 -30.88 14.25
CA ILE A 17 19.21 -31.51 15.27
C ILE A 17 18.33 -32.10 16.39
N PHE A 18 17.35 -31.34 16.87
CA PHE A 18 16.43 -31.80 17.92
C PHE A 18 15.49 -32.90 17.43
N PHE A 19 15.03 -32.84 16.18
CA PHE A 19 14.22 -33.90 15.58
C PHE A 19 15.02 -35.19 15.39
N SER A 20 16.27 -35.09 14.94
CA SER A 20 17.16 -36.25 14.75
C SER A 20 17.51 -36.92 16.07
N THR A 21 17.78 -36.14 17.13
CA THR A 21 18.03 -36.68 18.48
C THR A 21 16.78 -37.33 19.07
N ALA A 22 15.60 -36.77 18.85
CA ALA A 22 14.33 -37.38 19.26
C ALA A 22 14.08 -38.72 18.56
N LEU A 23 14.32 -38.81 17.24
CA LEU A 23 14.19 -40.06 16.49
C LEU A 23 15.20 -41.12 16.95
N LEU A 24 16.47 -40.74 17.18
CA LEU A 24 17.49 -41.66 17.67
C LEU A 24 17.11 -42.25 19.04
N LEU A 25 16.55 -41.45 19.95
CA LEU A 25 16.07 -41.94 21.25
C LEU A 25 14.95 -42.97 21.09
N GLU A 26 13.97 -42.71 20.22
CA GLU A 26 12.82 -43.60 20.00
C GLU A 26 13.22 -44.96 19.39
N PHE A 27 14.13 -44.96 18.40
CA PHE A 27 14.57 -46.21 17.73
C PHE A 27 15.75 -46.92 18.39
N SER A 28 16.32 -46.36 19.47
CA SER A 28 17.48 -46.95 20.16
C SER A 28 17.14 -48.15 21.08
N ASN A 29 15.88 -48.60 21.14
CA ASN A 29 15.40 -49.67 22.04
C ASN A 29 15.69 -49.43 23.54
N VAL A 30 16.03 -48.19 23.92
CA VAL A 30 16.33 -47.82 25.32
C VAL A 30 15.05 -47.64 26.15
N LEU A 31 13.90 -47.42 25.51
CA LEU A 31 12.61 -47.18 26.17
C LEU A 31 11.69 -48.42 26.12
N PRO A 32 10.96 -48.74 27.20
CA PRO A 32 10.01 -49.84 27.22
C PRO A 32 8.80 -49.56 26.31
N LYS A 33 8.17 -50.63 25.79
CA LYS A 33 7.15 -50.56 24.72
C LYS A 33 5.95 -49.62 24.99
N GLU A 34 5.56 -49.46 26.25
CA GLU A 34 4.46 -48.57 26.64
C GLU A 34 4.84 -47.08 26.50
N SER A 35 6.12 -46.75 26.66
CA SER A 35 6.64 -45.37 26.57
C SER A 35 6.69 -44.81 25.14
N HIS A 36 6.63 -45.67 24.11
CA HIS A 36 6.61 -45.24 22.71
C HIS A 36 5.31 -44.54 22.32
N LYS A 37 4.16 -44.99 22.84
CA LYS A 37 2.87 -44.34 22.56
C LYS A 37 2.83 -42.93 23.17
N ASP A 38 3.38 -42.77 24.37
CA ASP A 38 3.52 -41.47 25.03
C ASP A 38 4.54 -40.57 24.31
N PHE A 39 5.60 -41.16 23.72
CA PHE A 39 6.56 -40.42 22.90
C PHE A 39 5.91 -39.78 21.67
N TYR A 40 5.17 -40.53 20.86
CA TYR A 40 4.50 -39.96 19.68
C TYR A 40 3.44 -38.91 20.04
N LEU A 41 2.72 -39.11 21.15
CA LEU A 41 1.75 -38.14 21.66
C LEU A 41 2.46 -36.83 22.08
N ASN A 42 3.52 -36.94 22.87
CA ASN A 42 4.31 -35.80 23.33
C ASN A 42 5.01 -35.08 22.17
N PHE A 43 5.54 -35.83 21.21
CA PHE A 43 6.15 -35.28 20.00
C PHE A 43 5.13 -34.49 19.14
N SER A 44 3.94 -35.05 18.94
CA SER A 44 2.85 -34.38 18.21
C SER A 44 2.37 -33.11 18.92
N ILE A 45 2.23 -33.17 20.25
CA ILE A 45 1.88 -32.01 21.07
C ILE A 45 2.98 -30.93 20.99
N GLY A 46 4.25 -31.32 21.00
CA GLY A 46 5.39 -30.41 20.83
C GLY A 46 5.43 -29.74 19.45
N LEU A 47 5.18 -30.49 18.38
CA LEU A 47 5.04 -29.93 17.03
C LEU A 47 3.85 -28.98 16.91
N PHE A 48 2.71 -29.33 17.52
CA PHE A 48 1.53 -28.48 17.53
C PHE A 48 1.76 -27.17 18.31
N ALA A 49 2.35 -27.26 19.51
CA ALA A 49 2.66 -26.10 20.34
C ALA A 49 3.70 -25.17 19.67
N SER A 50 4.76 -25.73 19.07
CA SER A 50 5.76 -24.94 18.33
C SER A 50 5.16 -24.28 17.08
N SER A 51 4.28 -24.98 16.36
CA SER A 51 3.56 -24.40 15.22
C SER A 51 2.67 -23.24 15.64
N LEU A 52 1.94 -23.36 16.76
CA LEU A 52 1.15 -22.27 17.34
C LEU A 52 2.02 -21.07 17.77
N LEU A 53 3.18 -21.34 18.37
CA LEU A 53 4.14 -20.32 18.79
C LEU A 53 4.74 -19.54 17.60
N VAL A 54 4.78 -20.11 16.41
CA VAL A 54 5.20 -19.39 15.19
C VAL A 54 3.99 -18.72 14.52
N LEU A 55 2.85 -19.41 14.47
CA LEU A 55 1.65 -18.95 13.77
C LEU A 55 1.05 -17.70 14.42
N VAL A 56 0.87 -17.70 15.74
CA VAL A 56 0.22 -16.59 16.45
C VAL A 56 1.01 -15.27 16.30
N PRO A 57 2.33 -15.22 16.57
CA PRO A 57 3.11 -14.01 16.33
C PRO A 57 3.15 -13.61 14.85
N SER A 58 3.18 -14.58 13.92
CA SER A 58 3.13 -14.29 12.49
C SER A 58 1.82 -13.61 12.07
N ILE A 59 0.67 -14.05 12.60
CA ILE A 59 -0.64 -13.44 12.35
C ILE A 59 -0.71 -12.02 12.94
N VAL A 60 -0.29 -11.86 14.19
CA VAL A 60 -0.26 -10.55 14.87
C VAL A 60 0.66 -9.58 14.11
N GLN A 61 1.84 -10.06 13.72
CA GLN A 61 2.79 -9.29 12.94
C GLN A 61 2.24 -8.90 11.57
N TYR A 62 1.66 -9.85 10.83
CA TYR A 62 1.04 -9.60 9.54
C TYR A 62 -0.03 -8.51 9.66
N THR A 63 -0.86 -8.58 10.70
CA THR A 63 -1.92 -7.59 10.97
C THR A 63 -1.34 -6.20 11.23
N ASN A 64 -0.24 -6.12 11.99
CA ASN A 64 0.46 -4.87 12.28
C ASN A 64 1.14 -4.28 11.03
N GLU A 65 1.81 -5.11 10.23
CA GLU A 65 2.43 -4.68 8.96
C GLU A 65 1.38 -4.21 7.96
N LYS A 66 0.26 -4.93 7.85
CA LYS A 66 -0.91 -4.53 7.04
C LYS A 66 -1.49 -3.19 7.49
N ARG A 67 -1.62 -2.96 8.81
CA ARG A 67 -2.05 -1.67 9.36
C ARG A 67 -1.09 -0.53 8.98
N LYS A 68 0.22 -0.75 9.15
CA LYS A 68 1.26 0.24 8.78
C LYS A 68 1.25 0.55 7.29
N TYR A 69 1.09 -0.46 6.45
CA TYR A 69 0.95 -0.31 5.01
C TYR A 69 -0.22 0.62 4.67
N TYR A 70 -1.42 0.37 5.21
CA TYR A 70 -2.57 1.24 4.92
C TYR A 70 -2.35 2.68 5.37
N VAL A 71 -1.72 2.92 6.53
CA VAL A 71 -1.37 4.27 6.98
C VAL A 71 -0.40 4.95 6.00
N ALA A 72 0.64 4.24 5.55
CA ALA A 72 1.61 4.79 4.61
C ALA A 72 0.95 5.12 3.26
N MET A 73 0.16 4.19 2.72
CA MET A 73 -0.57 4.38 1.46
C MET A 73 -1.56 5.54 1.53
N TYR A 74 -2.40 5.59 2.57
CA TYR A 74 -3.36 6.68 2.73
C TYR A 74 -2.71 8.04 2.90
N ARG A 75 -1.56 8.11 3.57
CA ARG A 75 -0.79 9.35 3.63
C ARG A 75 -0.36 9.83 2.25
N ILE A 76 0.21 8.94 1.43
CA ILE A 76 0.66 9.27 0.07
C ILE A 76 -0.54 9.67 -0.80
N LEU A 77 -1.60 8.87 -0.78
CA LEU A 77 -2.83 9.12 -1.55
C LEU A 77 -3.48 10.45 -1.17
N ASN A 78 -3.50 10.81 0.12
CA ASN A 78 -4.06 12.09 0.55
C ASN A 78 -3.30 13.30 0.00
N TYR A 79 -1.97 13.26 0.00
CA TYR A 79 -1.17 14.33 -0.61
C TYR A 79 -1.41 14.40 -2.13
N LEU A 80 -1.48 13.25 -2.77
CA LEU A 80 -1.66 13.15 -4.21
C LEU A 80 -3.05 13.63 -4.66
N LEU A 81 -4.10 13.28 -3.92
CA LEU A 81 -5.44 13.81 -4.12
C LEU A 81 -5.51 15.31 -3.85
N TYR A 82 -4.81 15.80 -2.82
CA TYR A 82 -4.75 17.23 -2.53
C TYR A 82 -4.14 18.03 -3.68
N ASP A 83 -2.97 17.62 -4.17
CA ASP A 83 -2.27 18.29 -5.27
C ASP A 83 -3.11 18.21 -6.58
N THR A 84 -3.73 17.06 -6.83
CA THR A 84 -4.62 16.87 -7.99
C THR A 84 -5.82 17.82 -7.94
N LEU A 85 -6.51 17.90 -6.80
CA LEU A 85 -7.64 18.81 -6.60
C LEU A 85 -7.22 20.28 -6.73
N LYS A 86 -6.00 20.63 -6.26
CA LYS A 86 -5.45 21.97 -6.43
C LYS A 86 -5.23 22.33 -7.88
N ILE A 87 -4.65 21.44 -8.69
CA ILE A 87 -4.49 21.66 -10.13
C ILE A 87 -5.86 21.87 -10.80
N ILE A 88 -6.86 21.05 -10.48
CA ILE A 88 -8.21 21.22 -11.05
C ILE A 88 -8.82 22.58 -10.65
N SER A 89 -8.62 23.03 -9.40
CA SER A 89 -9.09 24.36 -8.96
C SER A 89 -8.41 25.48 -9.73
N ILE A 90 -7.09 25.41 -9.92
CA ILE A 90 -6.33 26.43 -10.65
C ILE A 90 -6.76 26.49 -12.12
N MET A 91 -6.98 25.33 -12.75
CA MET A 91 -7.50 25.26 -14.12
C MET A 91 -8.89 25.89 -14.24
N ASN A 92 -9.77 25.65 -13.27
CA ASN A 92 -11.11 26.24 -13.23
C ASN A 92 -11.08 27.77 -13.05
N GLU A 93 -10.18 28.28 -12.20
CA GLU A 93 -10.09 29.70 -11.86
C GLU A 93 -9.24 30.51 -12.86
N TYR A 94 -8.60 29.86 -13.83
CA TYR A 94 -7.59 30.46 -14.72
C TYR A 94 -6.55 31.30 -13.93
N SER A 95 -6.20 30.87 -12.72
CA SER A 95 -5.33 31.65 -11.84
C SER A 95 -3.92 31.73 -12.42
N LYS A 96 -3.48 32.96 -12.75
CA LYS A 96 -2.15 33.24 -13.32
C LYS A 96 -1.04 33.37 -12.28
N ASN A 97 -1.38 33.39 -10.99
CA ASN A 97 -0.45 33.72 -9.91
C ASN A 97 0.09 32.50 -9.15
N GLU A 98 -0.46 31.31 -9.38
CA GLU A 98 0.02 30.09 -8.72
C GLU A 98 1.00 29.33 -9.61
N ASP A 99 2.14 28.96 -9.03
CA ASP A 99 3.15 28.14 -9.71
C ASP A 99 2.70 26.67 -9.76
N ILE A 100 1.94 26.34 -10.81
CA ILE A 100 1.36 25.01 -11.03
C ILE A 100 2.47 23.93 -11.16
N SER A 101 3.67 24.33 -11.59
CA SER A 101 4.78 23.39 -11.83
C SER A 101 5.16 22.61 -10.57
N LYS A 102 5.10 23.26 -9.40
CA LYS A 102 5.38 22.63 -8.10
C LYS A 102 4.44 21.48 -7.78
N TYR A 103 3.15 21.63 -8.09
CA TYR A 103 2.16 20.59 -7.86
C TYR A 103 2.38 19.39 -8.80
N PHE A 104 2.75 19.63 -10.06
CA PHE A 104 3.09 18.55 -10.98
C PHE A 104 4.36 17.78 -10.58
N GLU A 105 5.40 18.48 -10.12
CA GLU A 105 6.61 17.83 -9.59
C GLU A 105 6.29 17.00 -8.34
N SER A 106 5.49 17.55 -7.44
CA SER A 106 5.01 16.86 -6.24
C SER A 106 4.24 15.58 -6.58
N ILE A 107 3.28 15.65 -7.50
CA ILE A 107 2.52 14.47 -7.98
C ILE A 107 3.46 13.41 -8.55
N LYS A 108 4.44 13.80 -9.35
CA LYS A 108 5.40 12.85 -9.94
C LYS A 108 6.19 12.09 -8.87
N LEU A 109 6.67 12.80 -7.84
CA LEU A 109 7.39 12.18 -6.71
C LEU A 109 6.46 11.25 -5.92
N GLN A 110 5.28 11.74 -5.55
CA GLN A 110 4.30 10.98 -4.77
C GLN A 110 3.80 9.74 -5.52
N TYR A 111 3.63 9.82 -6.84
CA TYR A 111 3.21 8.68 -7.64
C TYR A 111 4.29 7.59 -7.70
N ASN A 112 5.57 7.97 -7.76
CA ASN A 112 6.67 7.00 -7.67
C ASN A 112 6.69 6.30 -6.30
N ASP A 113 6.53 7.08 -5.22
CA ASP A 113 6.44 6.53 -3.86
C ASP A 113 5.23 5.61 -3.70
N LEU A 114 4.09 6.00 -4.28
CA LEU A 114 2.85 5.22 -4.28
C LEU A 114 3.04 3.87 -4.96
N ILE A 115 3.64 3.85 -6.16
CA ILE A 115 3.89 2.61 -6.89
C ILE A 115 4.92 1.73 -6.14
N SER A 116 5.94 2.33 -5.55
CA SER A 116 6.93 1.63 -4.73
C SER A 116 6.26 0.92 -3.56
N GLU A 117 5.48 1.65 -2.74
CA GLU A 117 4.74 1.08 -1.60
C GLU A 117 3.70 0.05 -2.03
N TYR A 118 2.97 0.32 -3.12
CA TYR A 118 2.01 -0.63 -3.69
C TYR A 118 2.69 -1.94 -4.11
N SER A 119 3.86 -1.86 -4.77
CA SER A 119 4.61 -3.02 -5.24
C SER A 119 5.07 -3.96 -4.13
N LEU A 120 5.36 -3.44 -2.93
CA LEU A 120 5.81 -4.24 -1.78
C LEU A 120 4.76 -5.27 -1.33
N PHE A 121 3.49 -5.03 -1.63
CA PHE A 121 2.39 -5.75 -1.02
C PHE A 121 1.36 -6.30 -2.03
N THR A 122 1.41 -5.88 -3.30
CA THR A 122 0.52 -6.31 -4.43
C THR A 122 0.19 -7.81 -4.53
N LYS A 123 1.04 -8.72 -4.05
CA LYS A 123 0.79 -10.17 -4.12
C LYS A 123 -0.07 -10.73 -2.98
N PHE A 124 -0.34 -9.96 -1.92
CA PHE A 124 -1.00 -10.46 -0.70
C PHE A 124 -2.34 -9.77 -0.35
N PHE A 125 -2.74 -8.68 -1.01
CA PHE A 125 -3.93 -7.86 -0.61
C PHE A 125 -4.87 -7.55 -1.77
N ARG A 126 -5.48 -8.57 -2.39
CA ARG A 126 -6.36 -8.34 -3.55
C ARG A 126 -7.86 -8.28 -3.26
N LEU A 127 -8.30 -8.20 -2.00
CA LEU A 127 -9.71 -8.49 -1.68
C LEU A 127 -10.37 -7.62 -0.61
N SER A 128 -9.67 -6.75 0.11
CA SER A 128 -10.34 -5.88 1.09
C SER A 128 -10.95 -4.64 0.46
N SER A 129 -11.96 -4.04 1.10
CA SER A 129 -12.54 -2.76 0.68
C SER A 129 -11.49 -1.64 0.63
N ARG A 130 -10.49 -1.69 1.52
CA ARG A 130 -9.36 -0.76 1.55
C ARG A 130 -8.47 -0.88 0.32
N ASP A 131 -8.18 -2.11 -0.09
CA ASP A 131 -7.36 -2.38 -1.27
C ASP A 131 -8.06 -1.87 -2.53
N LYS A 132 -9.38 -2.11 -2.65
CA LYS A 132 -10.20 -1.60 -3.74
C LYS A 132 -10.20 -0.07 -3.80
N LEU A 133 -10.33 0.60 -2.65
CA LEU A 133 -10.25 2.07 -2.58
C LEU A 133 -8.89 2.58 -3.08
N ILE A 134 -7.80 1.96 -2.64
CA ILE A 134 -6.44 2.30 -3.09
C ILE A 134 -6.30 2.12 -4.61
N GLU A 135 -6.72 0.98 -5.15
CA GLU A 135 -6.67 0.69 -6.58
C GLU A 135 -7.52 1.68 -7.40
N SER A 136 -8.72 2.03 -6.91
CA SER A 136 -9.58 3.04 -7.54
C SER A 136 -8.89 4.39 -7.62
N VAL A 137 -8.28 4.86 -6.51
CA VAL A 137 -7.58 6.14 -6.52
C VAL A 137 -6.38 6.11 -7.47
N ILE A 138 -5.56 5.05 -7.43
CA ILE A 138 -4.43 4.89 -8.37
C ILE A 138 -4.90 4.95 -9.82
N SER A 139 -5.99 4.25 -10.15
CA SER A 139 -6.54 4.20 -11.50
C SER A 139 -7.03 5.58 -11.96
N GLU A 140 -7.80 6.28 -11.14
CA GLU A 140 -8.33 7.60 -11.50
C GLU A 140 -7.23 8.66 -11.58
N THR A 141 -6.24 8.64 -10.68
CA THR A 141 -5.08 9.52 -10.80
C THR A 141 -4.27 9.24 -12.06
N TYR A 142 -4.11 7.98 -12.45
CA TYR A 142 -3.44 7.63 -13.70
C TYR A 142 -4.16 8.23 -14.92
N LYS A 143 -5.50 8.13 -14.97
CA LYS A 143 -6.30 8.76 -16.03
C LYS A 143 -6.17 10.29 -16.03
N PHE A 144 -6.20 10.91 -14.85
CA PHE A 144 -5.94 12.35 -14.69
C PHE A 144 -4.59 12.75 -15.28
N MET A 145 -3.51 12.05 -14.91
CA MET A 145 -2.17 12.33 -15.44
C MET A 145 -2.10 12.16 -16.95
N LYS A 146 -2.83 11.20 -17.52
CA LYS A 146 -2.92 11.00 -18.96
C LYS A 146 -3.61 12.18 -19.66
N LEU A 147 -4.68 12.72 -19.09
CA LEU A 147 -5.35 13.94 -19.60
C LEU A 147 -4.38 15.14 -19.57
N GLN A 148 -3.65 15.32 -18.48
CA GLN A 148 -2.64 16.38 -18.36
C GLN A 148 -1.50 16.22 -19.37
N SER A 149 -1.04 14.99 -19.60
CA SER A 149 -0.05 14.71 -20.64
C SER A 149 -0.59 15.04 -22.05
N HIS A 150 -1.88 14.80 -22.29
CA HIS A 150 -2.50 15.14 -23.56
C HIS A 150 -2.57 16.67 -23.75
N LEU A 151 -2.98 17.41 -22.74
CA LEU A 151 -2.95 18.87 -22.74
C LEU A 151 -1.54 19.43 -22.99
N ALA A 152 -0.52 18.82 -22.38
CA ALA A 152 0.88 19.17 -22.60
C ALA A 152 1.31 18.94 -24.05
N SER A 153 0.82 17.88 -24.71
CA SER A 153 1.09 17.64 -26.13
C SER A 153 0.48 18.72 -27.03
N TYR A 154 -0.75 19.18 -26.76
CA TYR A 154 -1.36 20.31 -27.47
C TYR A 154 -0.55 21.59 -27.28
N ARG A 155 -0.01 21.84 -26.08
CA ARG A 155 0.89 22.98 -25.85
C ARG A 155 2.14 22.92 -26.74
N ILE A 156 2.76 21.75 -26.88
CA ILE A 156 3.93 21.58 -27.76
C ILE A 156 3.54 21.83 -29.23
N SER A 157 2.40 21.28 -29.67
CA SER A 157 1.86 21.54 -31.00
C SER A 157 1.61 23.02 -31.26
N LEU A 158 1.09 23.75 -30.28
CA LEU A 158 0.89 25.20 -30.37
C LEU A 158 2.24 25.94 -30.49
N MET A 159 3.24 25.56 -29.69
CA MET A 159 4.59 26.15 -29.77
C MET A 159 5.27 25.90 -31.11
N ASN A 160 4.98 24.76 -31.75
CA ASN A 160 5.48 24.41 -33.08
C ASN A 160 4.61 24.97 -34.21
N GLU A 161 3.63 25.83 -33.90
CA GLU A 161 2.69 26.43 -34.86
C GLU A 161 1.89 25.39 -35.68
N SER A 162 1.82 24.15 -35.22
CA SER A 162 1.09 23.08 -35.91
C SER A 162 -0.42 23.10 -35.64
N ILE A 163 -0.83 23.83 -34.59
CA ILE A 163 -2.23 24.13 -34.27
C ILE A 163 -2.36 25.62 -33.92
N SER A 164 -3.56 26.14 -34.07
CA SER A 164 -3.91 27.50 -33.67
C SER A 164 -4.16 27.62 -32.16
N MET A 165 -4.10 28.85 -31.66
CA MET A 165 -4.48 29.16 -30.28
C MET A 165 -5.96 28.84 -29.99
N LEU A 166 -6.82 28.91 -31.01
CA LEU A 166 -8.23 28.58 -30.91
C LEU A 166 -8.41 27.07 -30.62
N GLU A 167 -7.75 26.21 -31.41
CA GLU A 167 -7.78 24.76 -31.22
C GLU A 167 -7.19 24.35 -29.86
N TYR A 168 -6.09 24.99 -29.43
CA TYR A 168 -5.54 24.77 -28.09
C TYR A 168 -6.55 25.12 -27.00
N LYS A 169 -7.24 26.26 -27.14
CA LYS A 169 -8.22 26.73 -26.16
C LYS A 169 -9.44 25.80 -26.09
N GLU A 170 -9.96 25.36 -27.23
CA GLU A 170 -11.07 24.40 -27.28
C GLU A 170 -10.71 23.07 -26.58
N ALA A 171 -9.51 22.56 -26.82
CA ALA A 171 -9.02 21.36 -26.14
C ALA A 171 -8.84 21.59 -24.63
N PHE A 172 -8.31 22.76 -24.23
CA PHE A 172 -8.15 23.12 -22.82
C PHE A 172 -9.49 23.21 -22.09
N ASP A 173 -10.47 23.91 -22.69
CA ASP A 173 -11.79 24.12 -22.09
C ASP A 173 -12.54 22.79 -21.98
N SER A 174 -12.49 21.94 -23.02
CA SER A 174 -13.09 20.60 -23.02
C SER A 174 -12.51 19.68 -21.93
N ILE A 175 -11.18 19.60 -21.82
CA ILE A 175 -10.53 18.80 -20.78
C ILE A 175 -10.84 19.35 -19.39
N THR A 176 -10.83 20.67 -19.23
CA THR A 176 -11.15 21.33 -17.95
C THR A 176 -12.57 21.02 -17.50
N GLU A 177 -13.53 21.01 -18.42
CA GLU A 177 -14.92 20.65 -18.14
C GLU A 177 -15.05 19.22 -17.62
N VAL A 178 -14.39 18.24 -18.26
CA VAL A 178 -14.36 16.84 -17.81
C VAL A 178 -13.73 16.72 -16.42
N LEU A 179 -12.61 17.41 -16.19
CA LEU A 179 -11.93 17.39 -14.89
C LEU A 179 -12.80 17.95 -13.76
N ILE A 180 -13.58 19.00 -14.02
CA ILE A 180 -14.44 19.63 -13.03
C ILE A 180 -15.71 18.81 -12.77
N LYS A 181 -16.35 18.30 -13.83
CA LYS A 181 -17.65 17.62 -13.70
C LYS A 181 -17.51 16.17 -13.22
N GLU A 182 -16.49 15.47 -13.67
CA GLU A 182 -16.32 14.03 -13.39
C GLU A 182 -15.27 13.79 -12.30
N TYR A 183 -14.05 14.28 -12.50
CA TYR A 183 -12.92 13.91 -11.64
C TYR A 183 -12.92 14.60 -10.28
N LYS A 184 -13.27 15.89 -10.22
CA LYS A 184 -13.24 16.66 -8.96
C LYS A 184 -14.16 16.07 -7.88
N PRO A 185 -15.45 15.77 -8.16
CA PRO A 185 -16.33 15.14 -7.17
C PRO A 185 -15.81 13.78 -6.69
N ASP A 186 -15.28 12.96 -7.60
CA ASP A 186 -14.74 11.63 -7.29
C ASP A 186 -13.51 11.74 -6.38
N PHE A 187 -12.56 12.63 -6.70
CA PHE A 187 -11.38 12.87 -5.88
C PHE A 187 -11.72 13.44 -4.50
N GLU A 188 -12.71 14.33 -4.40
CA GLU A 188 -13.22 14.82 -3.12
C GLU A 188 -13.85 13.69 -2.29
N ASN A 189 -14.61 12.79 -2.93
CA ASN A 189 -15.21 11.63 -2.28
C ASN A 189 -14.14 10.65 -1.78
N TYR A 190 -13.16 10.30 -2.63
CA TYR A 190 -12.06 9.43 -2.24
C TYR A 190 -11.28 9.98 -1.06
N ARG A 191 -11.01 11.28 -1.04
CA ARG A 191 -10.31 11.93 0.07
C ARG A 191 -11.10 11.81 1.38
N LYS A 192 -12.41 12.02 1.35
CA LYS A 192 -13.29 11.83 2.53
C LYS A 192 -13.24 10.39 3.03
N MET A 193 -13.36 9.41 2.13
CA MET A 193 -13.30 7.99 2.47
C MET A 193 -11.95 7.61 3.10
N ILE A 194 -10.84 8.12 2.55
CA ILE A 194 -9.50 7.90 3.09
C ILE A 194 -9.36 8.52 4.49
N ASP A 195 -9.80 9.76 4.68
CA ASP A 195 -9.69 10.44 5.97
C ASP A 195 -10.51 9.76 7.07
N GLU A 196 -11.71 9.28 6.74
CA GLU A 196 -12.56 8.52 7.68
C GLU A 196 -11.94 7.18 8.06
N ASP A 197 -11.46 6.41 7.08
CA ASP A 197 -10.84 5.12 7.36
C ASP A 197 -9.48 5.27 8.05
N MET A 198 -8.70 6.31 7.73
CA MET A 198 -7.46 6.61 8.41
C MET A 198 -7.68 6.94 9.90
N LYS A 199 -8.75 7.68 10.25
CA LYS A 199 -9.14 7.90 11.66
C LYS A 199 -9.47 6.58 12.36
N ASN A 200 -10.18 5.67 11.70
CA ASN A 200 -10.48 4.36 12.25
C ASN A 200 -9.23 3.49 12.43
N ILE A 201 -8.25 3.61 11.54
CA ILE A 201 -6.97 2.91 11.64
C ILE A 201 -6.09 3.48 12.75
N ILE A 202 -6.23 4.74 13.17
CA ILE A 202 -5.36 5.39 14.16
C ILE A 202 -5.96 5.41 15.58
N LYS A 203 -7.28 5.18 15.74
CA LYS A 203 -8.05 5.30 16.99
C LYS A 203 -7.45 4.63 18.25
N ASP A 204 -6.55 3.65 18.14
CA ASP A 204 -5.95 2.96 19.30
C ASP A 204 -4.74 3.66 19.93
N LYS A 205 -4.31 4.82 19.44
CA LYS A 205 -3.20 5.56 20.06
C LYS A 205 -3.75 6.66 20.96
N GLU A 206 -3.99 6.32 22.23
CA GLU A 206 -4.05 7.35 23.28
C GLU A 206 -2.72 8.10 23.28
N PHE A 207 -2.73 9.32 22.75
CA PHE A 207 -1.57 10.19 22.84
C PHE A 207 -1.45 10.65 24.29
N LYS A 208 -0.59 9.98 25.07
CA LYS A 208 -0.18 10.50 26.37
C LYS A 208 0.53 11.84 26.15
N LYS A 209 -0.08 12.93 26.63
CA LYS A 209 0.59 14.23 26.75
C LYS A 209 1.68 14.09 27.82
N TYR A 210 2.93 14.24 27.42
CA TYR A 210 4.03 14.47 28.35
C TYR A 210 4.13 16.00 28.51
N TYR A 211 3.81 16.50 29.70
CA TYR A 211 4.04 17.89 30.10
C TYR A 211 5.49 18.06 30.58
#